data_AF-A0A1S8B549-F1
#
_entry.id   AF-A0A1S8B549-F1
#
_cell.length_a   1.000
_cell.length_b   1.000
_cell.length_c   1.000
_cell.angle_alpha   90.00
_cell.angle_beta   90.00
_cell.angle_gamma   90.00
#
_symmetry.space_group_name_H-M   'P 1'
#
loop_
_entity.id
_entity.type
_entity.pdbx_description
1 polymer ?
#
loop_
_entity_poly.entity_id
_entity_poly.type
_entity_poly.pdbx_seq_one_letter_code
_entity_poly.pdbx_strand_id
1 'polypeptide(L)'
;MADDDADPAHKSKKRRTQSPTTGIDPETMITDIDPEGDVLFYFEQHGEGEDTTIRHFALRVCSKVMKLSSPVFRAMLGPHFREGQNLSQATTEEPTVIPLPDDDFASMKTICETLHYKGTVPPANWITFARLVDKYDTKDAMQFTIEAWLAEELCKKGPSDKLWYQEHPEELLLAAHLLDNPRAFRTASLALMRRHNTHYLDLAPLLLEEHPLPYSILGEQPLRLISSA
;
A
#
# COMPACT_ATOMS: atom_id res chain seq x y z
N MET A 1 -15.59 -17.44 77.20
CA MET A 1 -15.88 -18.67 76.44
C MET A 1 -17.36 -18.59 76.11
N ALA A 2 -17.71 -18.65 74.81
CA ALA A 2 -18.86 -18.03 74.11
C ALA A 2 -18.58 -16.55 73.75
N ASP A 3 -18.31 -16.23 72.47
CA ASP A 3 -19.23 -15.92 71.33
C ASP A 3 -19.23 -14.38 71.18
N ASP A 4 -19.23 -13.69 70.05
CA ASP A 4 -19.55 -13.95 68.65
C ASP A 4 -19.05 -12.67 67.93
N ASP A 5 -18.32 -12.75 66.82
CA ASP A 5 -18.24 -11.63 65.88
C ASP A 5 -17.87 -12.15 64.48
N ALA A 6 -18.86 -12.09 63.60
CA ALA A 6 -18.80 -12.34 62.16
C ALA A 6 -18.01 -11.20 61.48
N ASP A 7 -17.22 -11.36 60.41
CA ASP A 7 -17.57 -11.63 59.01
C ASP A 7 -16.34 -11.12 58.17
N PRO A 8 -16.32 -11.15 56.81
CA PRO A 8 -16.22 -12.28 55.89
C PRO A 8 -14.85 -12.42 55.22
N ALA A 9 -14.70 -13.57 54.56
CA ALA A 9 -13.71 -13.89 53.55
C ALA A 9 -13.46 -12.77 52.52
N HIS A 10 -12.22 -12.28 52.49
CA HIS A 10 -11.72 -11.40 51.43
C HIS A 10 -11.52 -12.23 50.15
N LYS A 11 -12.55 -12.29 49.29
CA LYS A 11 -12.39 -12.73 47.90
C LYS A 11 -11.51 -11.70 47.18
N SER A 12 -10.22 -12.00 47.06
CA SER A 12 -9.31 -11.29 46.17
C SER A 12 -9.81 -11.45 44.74
N LYS A 13 -10.59 -10.47 44.26
CA LYS A 13 -10.89 -10.28 42.85
C LYS A 13 -9.54 -10.19 42.13
N LYS A 14 -9.17 -11.25 41.40
CA LYS A 14 -8.12 -11.18 40.37
C LYS A 14 -8.52 -10.04 39.44
N ARG A 15 -7.90 -8.87 39.64
CA ARG A 15 -7.89 -7.79 38.65
C ARG A 15 -7.35 -8.42 37.38
N ARG A 16 -8.22 -8.53 36.39
CA ARG A 16 -7.87 -8.83 35.01
C ARG A 16 -6.94 -7.72 34.58
N THR A 17 -5.64 -7.96 34.70
CA THR A 17 -4.59 -7.13 34.13
C THR A 17 -4.82 -7.15 32.63
N GLN A 18 -5.38 -6.07 32.11
CA GLN A 18 -5.26 -5.74 30.69
C GLN A 18 -3.77 -5.50 30.46
N SER A 19 -3.14 -6.39 29.70
CA SER A 19 -1.83 -6.17 29.12
C SER A 19 -1.95 -5.00 28.14
N PRO A 20 -1.14 -3.93 28.28
CA PRO A 20 -1.16 -2.83 27.33
C PRO A 20 -0.40 -3.26 26.07
N THR A 21 -1.11 -3.38 24.96
CA THR A 21 -0.54 -3.39 23.60
C THR A 21 0.38 -2.19 23.50
N THR A 22 1.69 -2.42 23.56
CA THR A 22 2.63 -1.37 23.91
C THR A 22 2.87 -0.48 22.69
N GLY A 23 2.30 0.73 22.68
CA GLY A 23 2.72 1.83 21.81
C GLY A 23 1.80 2.24 20.65
N ILE A 24 0.58 1.72 20.55
CA ILE A 24 -0.40 2.17 19.55
C ILE A 24 -1.53 2.94 20.23
N ASP A 25 -2.05 3.99 19.58
CA ASP A 25 -3.21 4.76 20.05
C ASP A 25 -4.42 3.82 20.28
N PRO A 26 -5.08 3.85 21.45
CA PRO A 26 -6.27 3.04 21.74
C PRO A 26 -7.42 3.16 20.73
N GLU A 27 -7.52 4.28 20.02
CA GLU A 27 -8.54 4.54 18.98
C GLU A 27 -8.12 4.04 17.59
N THR A 28 -6.94 3.45 17.45
CA THR A 28 -6.44 2.92 16.18
C THR A 28 -7.40 1.88 15.61
N MET A 29 -7.84 2.11 14.37
CA MET A 29 -8.70 1.17 13.65
C MET A 29 -7.85 0.05 13.07
N ILE A 30 -7.90 -1.13 13.72
CA ILE A 30 -7.17 -2.32 13.27
C ILE A 30 -8.01 -3.08 12.25
N THR A 31 -7.42 -3.37 11.10
CA THR A 31 -7.96 -4.30 10.10
C THR A 31 -7.16 -5.60 10.13
N ASP A 32 -7.81 -6.70 10.46
CA ASP A 32 -7.21 -8.03 10.46
C ASP A 32 -7.18 -8.62 9.05
N ILE A 33 -6.03 -8.53 8.37
CA ILE A 33 -5.78 -9.27 7.12
C ILE A 33 -5.48 -10.73 7.44
N ASP A 34 -4.65 -10.94 8.46
CA ASP A 34 -4.45 -12.23 9.11
C ASP A 34 -4.74 -12.11 10.63
N PRO A 35 -5.81 -12.75 11.14
CA PRO A 35 -6.12 -12.75 12.57
C PRO A 35 -5.02 -13.34 13.46
N GLU A 36 -4.16 -14.21 12.93
CA GLU A 36 -3.02 -14.80 13.64
C GLU A 36 -1.70 -14.05 13.39
N GLY A 37 -1.76 -12.93 12.66
CA GLY A 37 -0.61 -12.13 12.27
C GLY A 37 0.23 -11.63 13.44
N ASP A 38 1.54 -11.61 13.23
CA ASP A 38 2.59 -11.24 14.19
C ASP A 38 3.13 -9.81 13.94
N VAL A 39 2.62 -9.10 12.93
CA VAL A 39 2.98 -7.72 12.60
C VAL A 39 1.74 -6.84 12.47
N LEU A 40 1.85 -5.62 12.99
CA LEU A 40 0.93 -4.51 12.72
C LEU A 40 1.66 -3.42 11.92
N PHE A 41 1.30 -3.25 10.65
CA PHE A 41 1.68 -2.05 9.92
C PHE A 41 0.78 -0.90 10.36
N TYR A 42 1.38 0.21 10.79
CA TYR A 42 0.68 1.35 11.39
C TYR A 42 0.79 2.59 10.50
N PHE A 43 -0.32 3.31 10.34
CA PHE A 43 -0.46 4.45 9.44
C PHE A 43 -1.13 5.61 10.18
N GLU A 44 -0.71 6.82 9.83
CA GLU A 44 -1.33 8.06 10.27
C GLU A 44 -1.87 8.79 9.05
N GLN A 45 -3.16 9.09 9.06
CA GLN A 45 -3.82 9.83 7.98
C GLN A 45 -4.30 11.17 8.53
N HIS A 46 -3.81 12.24 7.94
CA HIS A 46 -4.24 13.59 8.23
C HIS A 46 -5.52 13.91 7.46
N GLY A 47 -6.46 14.61 8.11
CA GLY A 47 -7.61 15.20 7.45
C GLY A 47 -7.19 16.15 6.33
N GLU A 48 -8.07 16.32 5.34
CA GLU A 48 -7.85 17.22 4.22
C GLU A 48 -8.50 18.59 4.48
N GLY A 49 -7.87 19.66 4.00
CA GLY A 49 -8.40 21.03 4.09
C GLY A 49 -8.42 21.58 5.52
N GLU A 50 -9.61 21.94 6.01
CA GLU A 50 -9.80 22.47 7.37
C GLU A 50 -9.88 21.37 8.44
N ASP A 51 -9.96 20.10 8.03
CA ASP A 51 -9.97 18.97 8.96
C ASP A 51 -8.56 18.70 9.49
N THR A 52 -8.33 19.03 10.76
CA THR A 52 -7.06 18.80 11.45
C THR A 52 -7.03 17.46 12.19
N THR A 53 -8.06 16.63 12.04
CA THR A 53 -8.10 15.31 12.70
C THR A 53 -7.02 14.40 12.14
N ILE A 54 -6.35 13.69 13.03
CA ILE A 54 -5.42 12.61 12.68
C ILE A 54 -6.14 11.31 12.98
N ARG A 55 -6.18 10.43 11.99
CA ARG A 55 -6.77 9.09 12.11
C ARG A 55 -5.67 8.06 12.06
N HIS A 56 -5.77 7.10 12.97
CA HIS A 56 -4.78 6.05 13.14
C HIS A 56 -5.36 4.73 12.63
N PHE A 57 -4.61 4.08 11.74
CA PHE A 57 -5.01 2.80 11.15
C PHE A 57 -3.90 1.77 11.34
N ALA A 58 -4.28 0.50 11.45
CA ALA A 58 -3.32 -0.59 11.42
C ALA A 58 -3.80 -1.78 10.60
N LEU A 59 -2.86 -2.48 9.97
CA LEU A 59 -3.09 -3.73 9.25
C LEU A 59 -2.37 -4.87 9.98
N ARG A 60 -3.13 -5.86 10.47
CA ARG A 60 -2.54 -7.08 11.04
C ARG A 60 -2.23 -8.08 9.94
N VAL A 61 -0.97 -8.47 9.83
CA VAL A 61 -0.45 -9.32 8.74
C VAL A 61 0.52 -10.39 9.28
N CYS A 62 0.72 -11.44 8.49
CA CYS A 62 1.75 -12.45 8.75
C CYS A 62 3.10 -12.01 8.16
N SER A 63 4.08 -11.81 9.03
CA SER A 63 5.45 -11.45 8.67
C SER A 63 6.07 -12.45 7.69
N LYS A 64 5.75 -13.75 7.83
CA LYS A 64 6.28 -14.79 6.96
C LYS A 64 5.79 -14.60 5.52
N VAL A 65 4.51 -14.29 5.32
CA VAL A 65 3.93 -13.99 4.00
C VAL A 65 4.63 -12.76 3.41
N MET A 66 4.72 -11.67 4.18
CA MET A 66 5.39 -10.44 3.71
C MET A 66 6.84 -10.68 3.29
N LYS A 67 7.63 -11.43 4.08
CA LYS A 67 9.04 -11.77 3.76
C LYS A 67 9.18 -12.70 2.55
N LEU A 68 8.21 -13.56 2.28
CA LEU A 68 8.22 -14.43 1.10
C LEU A 68 7.95 -13.62 -0.16
N SER A 69 7.01 -12.68 -0.08
CA SER A 69 6.50 -11.92 -1.22
C SER A 69 7.31 -10.67 -1.59
N SER A 70 8.26 -10.25 -0.75
CA SER A 70 9.03 -9.03 -0.97
C SER A 70 10.45 -9.15 -0.41
N PRO A 71 11.49 -8.82 -1.20
CA PRO A 71 12.85 -8.72 -0.69
C PRO A 71 13.03 -7.53 0.27
N VAL A 72 12.27 -6.45 0.10
CA VAL A 72 12.30 -5.27 0.98
C VAL A 72 11.74 -5.64 2.36
N PHE A 73 10.56 -6.25 2.43
CA PHE A 73 10.02 -6.76 3.71
C PHE A 73 10.91 -7.86 4.29
N ARG A 74 11.55 -8.70 3.46
CA ARG A 74 12.54 -9.68 3.94
C ARG A 74 13.72 -9.03 4.66
N ALA A 75 14.25 -7.95 4.11
CA ALA A 75 15.32 -7.20 4.74
C ALA A 75 14.81 -6.51 6.02
N MET A 76 13.75 -5.71 5.92
CA MET A 76 13.18 -4.91 7.01
C MET A 76 12.73 -5.77 8.21
N LEU A 77 12.10 -6.91 7.96
CA LEU A 77 11.64 -7.85 8.99
C LEU A 77 12.70 -8.92 9.33
N GLY A 78 13.92 -8.75 8.83
CA GLY A 78 15.07 -9.59 9.10
C GLY A 78 15.85 -9.17 10.34
N PRO A 79 16.78 -10.01 10.82
CA PRO A 79 17.48 -9.80 12.10
C PRO A 79 18.41 -8.57 12.13
N HIS A 80 18.70 -7.98 10.97
CA HIS A 80 19.61 -6.85 10.83
C HIS A 80 18.96 -5.49 11.10
N PHE A 81 17.63 -5.44 11.11
CA PHE A 81 16.86 -4.24 11.38
C PHE A 81 16.18 -4.35 12.74
N ARG A 82 15.94 -3.18 13.38
CA ARG A 82 15.32 -3.11 14.70
C ARG A 82 13.92 -3.74 14.67
N GLU A 83 13.20 -3.50 13.59
CA GLU A 83 11.87 -4.03 13.29
C GLU A 83 11.87 -5.57 13.34
N GLY A 84 12.84 -6.23 12.68
CA GLY A 84 12.94 -7.69 12.69
C GLY A 84 13.54 -8.30 13.97
N GLN A 85 14.31 -7.54 14.76
CA GLN A 85 14.78 -7.99 16.07
C GLN A 85 13.61 -8.13 17.07
N ASN A 86 12.71 -7.15 17.07
CA ASN A 86 11.50 -7.15 17.90
C ASN A 86 10.55 -8.28 17.51
N LEU A 87 10.54 -8.68 16.23
CA LEU A 87 9.70 -9.74 15.71
C LEU A 87 9.94 -11.10 16.40
N SER A 88 11.14 -11.37 16.91
CA SER A 88 11.45 -12.61 17.63
C SER A 88 10.68 -12.77 18.95
N GLN A 89 10.17 -11.66 19.49
CA GLN A 89 9.37 -11.61 20.71
C GLN A 89 7.88 -11.40 20.40
N ALA A 90 7.52 -11.21 19.13
CA ALA A 90 6.15 -10.97 18.73
C ALA A 90 5.29 -12.21 18.95
N THR A 91 4.06 -11.97 19.39
CA THR A 91 3.02 -12.99 19.45
C THR A 91 1.76 -12.44 18.79
N THR A 92 0.76 -13.30 18.55
CA THR A 92 -0.55 -12.84 18.05
C THR A 92 -1.22 -11.85 19.01
N GLU A 93 -0.99 -12.00 20.32
CA GLU A 93 -1.53 -11.10 21.36
C GLU A 93 -0.72 -9.79 21.46
N GLU A 94 0.58 -9.86 21.20
CA GLU A 94 1.52 -8.74 21.22
C GLU A 94 2.32 -8.67 19.90
N PRO A 95 1.67 -8.27 18.79
CA PRO A 95 2.33 -8.20 17.48
C PRO A 95 3.33 -7.04 17.44
N THR A 96 4.37 -7.18 16.60
CA THR A 96 5.35 -6.10 16.39
C THR A 96 4.74 -4.99 15.56
N VAL A 97 4.83 -3.75 16.06
CA VAL A 97 4.31 -2.55 15.40
C VAL A 97 5.37 -1.94 14.50
N ILE A 98 5.01 -1.64 13.26
CA ILE A 98 5.90 -1.06 12.26
C ILE A 98 5.19 0.16 11.65
N PRO A 99 5.63 1.38 12.00
CA PRO A 99 5.11 2.60 11.41
C PRO A 99 5.49 2.73 9.93
N LEU A 100 4.50 3.06 9.09
CA LEU A 100 4.64 3.33 7.66
C LEU A 100 4.05 4.73 7.34
N PRO A 101 4.67 5.82 7.81
CA PRO A 101 4.08 7.17 7.75
C PRO A 101 3.97 7.74 6.33
N ASP A 102 4.84 7.29 5.41
CA ASP A 102 4.88 7.79 4.03
C ASP A 102 4.03 6.94 3.06
N ASP A 103 3.40 5.88 3.57
CA ASP A 103 2.67 4.91 2.74
C ASP A 103 1.15 5.12 2.83
N ASP A 104 0.49 5.02 1.68
CA ASP A 104 -0.96 5.08 1.61
C ASP A 104 -1.60 3.83 2.20
N PHE A 105 -2.47 4.02 3.19
CA PHE A 105 -3.19 2.94 3.87
C PHE A 105 -4.01 2.09 2.90
N ALA A 106 -4.77 2.71 1.99
CA ALA A 106 -5.69 1.98 1.12
C ALA A 106 -4.96 1.07 0.12
N SER A 107 -3.87 1.59 -0.46
CA SER A 107 -3.01 0.84 -1.38
C SER A 107 -2.25 -0.27 -0.65
N MET A 108 -1.70 0.00 0.54
CA MET A 108 -1.01 -1.02 1.33
C MET A 108 -1.98 -2.11 1.82
N LYS A 109 -3.22 -1.75 2.16
CA LYS A 109 -4.29 -2.71 2.47
C LYS A 109 -4.54 -3.64 1.29
N THR A 110 -4.67 -3.10 0.09
CA THR A 110 -4.89 -3.89 -1.14
C THR A 110 -3.71 -4.86 -1.40
N ILE A 111 -2.47 -4.39 -1.22
CA ILE A 111 -1.27 -5.24 -1.32
C ILE A 111 -1.32 -6.37 -0.29
N CYS A 112 -1.54 -6.04 0.99
CA CYS A 112 -1.57 -7.02 2.07
C CYS A 112 -2.68 -8.07 1.86
N GLU A 113 -3.90 -7.64 1.51
CA GLU A 113 -5.02 -8.52 1.18
C GLU A 113 -4.66 -9.48 0.04
N THR A 114 -3.99 -8.98 -1.00
CA THR A 114 -3.55 -9.80 -2.13
C THR A 114 -2.51 -10.83 -1.75
N LEU A 115 -1.47 -10.42 -1.03
CA LEU A 115 -0.40 -11.32 -0.62
C LEU A 115 -0.90 -12.41 0.34
N HIS A 116 -1.96 -12.14 1.11
CA HIS A 116 -2.59 -13.10 2.02
C HIS A 116 -3.79 -13.85 1.41
N TYR A 117 -4.04 -13.69 0.10
CA TYR A 117 -5.16 -14.34 -0.61
C TYR A 117 -6.55 -14.02 -0.01
N LYS A 118 -6.76 -12.78 0.47
CA LYS A 118 -8.02 -12.32 1.06
C LYS A 118 -8.76 -11.41 0.10
N GLY A 119 -9.92 -11.87 -0.39
CA GLY A 119 -10.99 -11.07 -1.02
C GLY A 119 -10.55 -9.74 -1.66
N THR A 120 -9.75 -9.82 -2.73
CA THR A 120 -9.11 -8.63 -3.30
C THR A 120 -9.90 -8.02 -4.44
N VAL A 121 -10.00 -6.70 -4.44
CA VAL A 121 -10.48 -5.90 -5.57
C VAL A 121 -9.34 -5.06 -6.15
N PRO A 122 -9.42 -4.63 -7.41
CA PRO A 122 -8.47 -3.69 -7.98
C PRO A 122 -8.30 -2.43 -7.10
N PRO A 123 -7.10 -1.81 -7.08
CA PRO A 123 -6.88 -0.59 -6.32
C PRO A 123 -7.75 0.55 -6.86
N ALA A 124 -8.22 1.42 -5.98
CA ALA A 124 -8.94 2.64 -6.37
C ALA A 124 -8.02 3.68 -7.02
N ASN A 125 -6.75 3.74 -6.61
CA ASN A 125 -5.73 4.61 -7.17
C ASN A 125 -4.55 3.75 -7.68
N TRP A 126 -4.47 3.60 -9.01
CA TRP A 126 -3.47 2.75 -9.65
C TRP A 126 -2.04 3.26 -9.49
N ILE A 127 -1.82 4.57 -9.47
CA ILE A 127 -0.48 5.15 -9.37
C ILE A 127 0.08 4.93 -7.97
N THR A 128 -0.69 5.27 -6.94
CA THR A 128 -0.27 5.09 -5.54
C THR A 128 -0.01 3.61 -5.24
N PHE A 129 -0.90 2.73 -5.72
CA PHE A 129 -0.70 1.28 -5.63
C PHE A 129 0.57 0.82 -6.35
N ALA A 130 0.78 1.24 -7.60
CA ALA A 130 1.95 0.83 -8.38
C ALA A 130 3.27 1.29 -7.75
N ARG A 131 3.29 2.49 -7.15
CA ARG A 131 4.44 2.99 -6.38
C ARG A 131 4.76 2.11 -5.19
N LEU A 132 3.76 1.64 -4.44
CA LEU A 132 4.01 0.75 -3.31
C LEU A 132 4.47 -0.64 -3.76
N VAL A 133 3.89 -1.17 -4.83
CA VAL A 133 4.32 -2.44 -5.43
C VAL A 133 5.78 -2.38 -5.87
N ASP A 134 6.20 -1.27 -6.48
CA ASP A 134 7.60 -1.05 -6.87
C ASP A 134 8.51 -0.80 -5.65
N LYS A 135 8.09 0.09 -4.72
CA LYS A 135 8.84 0.42 -3.47
C LYS A 135 9.15 -0.83 -2.64
N TYR A 136 8.19 -1.73 -2.50
CA TYR A 136 8.35 -2.97 -1.73
C TYR A 136 8.75 -4.16 -2.60
N ASP A 137 8.88 -3.98 -3.91
CA ASP A 137 9.22 -5.02 -4.87
C ASP A 137 8.35 -6.29 -4.70
N THR A 138 7.03 -6.11 -4.77
CA THR A 138 6.03 -7.19 -4.67
C THR A 138 5.50 -7.63 -6.04
N LYS A 139 6.15 -7.19 -7.14
CA LYS A 139 5.70 -7.41 -8.52
C LYS A 139 5.54 -8.88 -8.84
N ASP A 140 6.57 -9.68 -8.60
CA ASP A 140 6.56 -11.13 -8.89
C ASP A 140 5.48 -11.86 -8.08
N ALA A 141 5.31 -11.50 -6.81
CA ALA A 141 4.32 -12.13 -5.93
C ALA A 141 2.88 -11.82 -6.35
N MET A 142 2.65 -10.71 -7.03
CA MET A 142 1.33 -10.21 -7.40
C MET A 142 1.07 -10.26 -8.91
N GLN A 143 2.01 -10.78 -9.71
CA GLN A 143 2.02 -10.68 -11.17
C GLN A 143 0.67 -11.04 -11.81
N PHE A 144 0.16 -12.24 -11.53
CA PHE A 144 -1.08 -12.72 -12.13
C PHE A 144 -2.30 -11.90 -11.74
N THR A 145 -2.36 -11.46 -10.48
CA THR A 145 -3.47 -10.61 -10.00
C THR A 145 -3.44 -9.25 -10.68
N ILE A 146 -2.26 -8.62 -10.75
CA ILE A 146 -2.06 -7.34 -11.41
C ILE A 146 -2.39 -7.42 -12.91
N GLU A 147 -1.94 -8.48 -13.60
CA GLU A 147 -2.25 -8.72 -15.01
C GLU A 147 -3.76 -8.86 -15.24
N ALA A 148 -4.46 -9.61 -14.38
CA ALA A 148 -5.90 -9.79 -14.48
C ALA A 148 -6.66 -8.47 -14.29
N TRP A 149 -6.29 -7.70 -13.27
CA TRP A 149 -6.92 -6.40 -12.99
C TRP A 149 -6.67 -5.38 -14.10
N LEU A 150 -5.43 -5.25 -14.57
CA LEU A 150 -5.13 -4.34 -15.68
C LEU A 150 -5.85 -4.75 -16.96
N ALA A 151 -5.98 -6.04 -17.25
CA ALA A 151 -6.76 -6.51 -18.39
C ALA A 151 -8.25 -6.15 -18.28
N GLU A 152 -8.80 -6.17 -17.07
CA GLU A 152 -10.16 -5.73 -16.80
C GLU A 152 -10.31 -4.20 -16.99
N GLU A 153 -9.40 -3.41 -16.40
CA GLU A 153 -9.37 -1.94 -16.53
C GLU A 153 -9.30 -1.48 -17.99
N LEU A 154 -8.53 -2.18 -18.82
CA LEU A 154 -8.44 -1.90 -20.25
C LEU A 154 -9.77 -2.11 -21.00
N CYS A 155 -10.70 -2.86 -20.43
CA CYS A 155 -12.04 -3.09 -20.98
C CYS A 155 -13.12 -2.24 -20.30
N LYS A 156 -12.81 -1.56 -19.17
CA LYS A 156 -13.78 -0.75 -18.43
C LYS A 156 -14.11 0.53 -19.19
N LYS A 157 -15.39 0.87 -19.20
CA LYS A 157 -15.89 2.14 -19.73
C LYS A 157 -15.99 3.16 -18.61
N GLY A 158 -15.51 4.37 -18.87
CA GLY A 158 -15.65 5.53 -18.00
C GLY A 158 -16.98 6.28 -18.21
N PRO A 159 -17.18 7.40 -17.50
CA PRO A 159 -18.45 8.14 -17.49
C PRO A 159 -18.91 8.64 -18.85
N SER A 160 -18.00 8.87 -19.80
CA SER A 160 -18.33 9.29 -21.16
C SER A 160 -18.66 8.15 -22.14
N ASP A 161 -18.84 6.92 -21.65
CA ASP A 161 -18.97 5.67 -22.43
C ASP A 161 -17.71 5.33 -23.25
N LYS A 162 -16.64 6.11 -23.10
CA LYS A 162 -15.28 5.80 -23.60
C LYS A 162 -14.59 4.82 -22.66
N LEU A 163 -13.53 4.17 -23.13
CA LEU A 163 -12.75 3.28 -22.25
C LEU A 163 -11.96 4.12 -21.23
N TRP A 164 -11.88 3.68 -19.97
CA TRP A 164 -11.23 4.43 -18.89
C TRP A 164 -9.80 4.86 -19.25
N TYR A 165 -9.02 3.96 -19.86
CA TYR A 165 -7.65 4.27 -20.29
C TYR A 165 -7.56 5.33 -21.39
N GLN A 166 -8.66 5.64 -22.09
CA GLN A 166 -8.71 6.74 -23.06
C GLN A 166 -8.91 8.09 -22.37
N GLU A 167 -9.51 8.09 -21.18
CA GLU A 167 -9.73 9.28 -20.35
C GLU A 167 -8.50 9.60 -19.50
N HIS A 168 -7.82 8.57 -18.98
CA HIS A 168 -6.63 8.68 -18.12
C HIS A 168 -5.41 7.89 -18.67
N PRO A 169 -5.01 8.07 -19.94
CA PRO A 169 -3.92 7.29 -20.53
C PRO A 169 -2.57 7.50 -19.84
N GLU A 170 -2.34 8.68 -19.27
CA GLU A 170 -1.11 9.02 -18.57
C GLU A 170 -0.96 8.32 -17.21
N GLU A 171 -2.03 8.21 -16.43
CA GLU A 171 -2.03 7.48 -15.16
C GLU A 171 -1.78 5.99 -15.39
N LEU A 172 -2.45 5.43 -16.40
CA LEU A 172 -2.22 4.03 -16.78
C LEU A 172 -0.81 3.80 -17.31
N LEU A 173 -0.25 4.75 -18.08
CA LEU A 173 1.10 4.61 -18.64
C LEU A 173 2.12 4.47 -17.52
N LEU A 174 2.03 5.34 -16.51
CA LEU A 174 2.91 5.33 -15.35
C LEU A 174 2.71 4.07 -14.50
N ALA A 175 1.46 3.73 -14.17
CA ALA A 175 1.17 2.53 -13.39
C ALA A 175 1.68 1.27 -14.12
N ALA A 176 1.44 1.16 -15.43
CA ALA A 176 1.92 0.05 -16.24
C ALA A 176 3.45 -0.02 -16.32
N HIS A 177 4.14 1.13 -16.28
CA HIS A 177 5.59 1.16 -16.21
C HIS A 177 6.11 0.63 -14.87
N LEU A 178 5.61 1.18 -13.76
CA LEU A 178 6.03 0.77 -12.41
C LEU A 178 5.69 -0.71 -12.12
N LEU A 179 4.63 -1.23 -12.72
CA LEU A 179 4.19 -2.62 -12.58
C LEU A 179 4.83 -3.57 -13.60
N ASP A 180 5.78 -3.09 -14.44
CA ASP A 180 6.42 -3.86 -15.50
C ASP A 180 5.42 -4.60 -16.42
N ASN A 181 4.28 -3.96 -16.73
CA ASN A 181 3.22 -4.55 -17.56
C ASN A 181 3.27 -4.04 -19.01
N PRO A 182 3.87 -4.79 -19.96
CA PRO A 182 4.11 -4.31 -21.31
C PRO A 182 2.81 -4.11 -22.12
N ARG A 183 1.77 -4.92 -21.84
CA ARG A 183 0.49 -4.83 -22.55
C ARG A 183 -0.27 -3.56 -22.19
N ALA A 184 -0.37 -3.26 -20.90
CA ALA A 184 -0.98 -2.03 -20.42
C ALA A 184 -0.17 -0.82 -20.88
N PHE A 185 1.17 -0.88 -20.78
CA PHE A 185 2.05 0.21 -21.22
C PHE A 185 1.90 0.53 -22.71
N ARG A 186 1.90 -0.50 -23.57
CA ARG A 186 1.66 -0.34 -25.01
C ARG A 186 0.29 0.27 -25.30
N THR A 187 -0.73 -0.15 -24.55
CA THR A 187 -2.10 0.33 -24.76
C THR A 187 -2.25 1.79 -24.36
N ALA A 188 -1.73 2.15 -23.19
CA ALA A 188 -1.71 3.51 -22.66
C ALA A 188 -0.91 4.46 -23.56
N SER A 189 0.29 4.07 -23.98
CA SER A 189 1.14 4.89 -24.87
C SER A 189 0.47 5.12 -26.24
N LEU A 190 -0.18 4.12 -26.82
CA LEU A 190 -0.94 4.28 -28.07
C LEU A 190 -2.15 5.21 -27.89
N ALA A 191 -2.85 5.11 -26.77
CA ALA A 191 -3.97 6.00 -26.45
C ALA A 191 -3.50 7.45 -26.31
N LEU A 192 -2.39 7.66 -25.61
CA LEU A 192 -1.77 8.96 -25.44
C LEU A 192 -1.37 9.55 -26.80
N MET A 193 -0.63 8.81 -27.64
CA MET A 193 -0.22 9.26 -28.98
C MET A 193 -1.40 9.62 -29.90
N ARG A 194 -2.54 8.94 -29.76
CA ARG A 194 -3.74 9.22 -30.58
C ARG A 194 -4.51 10.45 -30.11
N ARG A 195 -4.51 10.73 -28.81
CA ARG A 195 -5.22 11.87 -28.20
C ARG A 195 -4.38 13.14 -28.21
N HIS A 196 -3.06 13.00 -28.10
CA HIS A 196 -2.14 14.12 -27.97
C HIS A 196 -2.14 14.96 -29.25
N ASN A 197 -2.76 16.13 -29.17
CA ASN A 197 -2.82 17.11 -30.26
C ASN A 197 -2.00 18.37 -29.96
N THR A 198 -1.31 18.42 -28.80
CA THR A 198 -0.37 19.49 -28.42
C THR A 198 1.08 19.00 -28.47
N HIS A 199 2.03 19.72 -27.86
CA HIS A 199 3.44 19.34 -27.86
C HIS A 199 3.72 18.30 -26.77
N TYR A 200 4.37 17.18 -27.07
CA TYR A 200 4.60 16.10 -26.08
C TYR A 200 5.40 16.53 -24.84
N LEU A 201 6.05 17.70 -24.88
CA LEU A 201 6.69 18.32 -23.71
C LEU A 201 5.68 18.79 -22.66
N ASP A 202 4.40 18.98 -23.01
CA ASP A 202 3.34 19.35 -22.06
C ASP A 202 3.04 18.21 -21.06
N LEU A 203 3.48 16.98 -21.38
CA LEU A 203 3.40 15.83 -20.47
C LEU A 203 4.53 15.81 -19.44
N ALA A 204 5.54 16.68 -19.57
CA ALA A 204 6.71 16.73 -18.69
C ALA A 204 6.35 16.86 -17.20
N PRO A 205 5.47 17.76 -16.75
CA PRO A 205 5.18 17.88 -15.31
C PRO A 205 4.65 16.56 -14.72
N LEU A 206 3.82 15.85 -15.49
CA LEU A 206 3.22 14.60 -15.07
C LEU A 206 4.18 13.39 -15.16
N LEU A 207 5.08 13.38 -16.16
CA LEU A 207 6.03 12.28 -16.40
C LEU A 207 7.44 12.50 -15.80
N LEU A 208 7.77 13.71 -15.37
CA LEU A 208 9.10 14.11 -14.89
C LEU A 208 9.08 14.73 -13.48
N GLU A 209 8.09 15.57 -13.16
CA GLU A 209 8.08 16.30 -11.87
C GLU A 209 7.31 15.53 -10.79
N GLU A 210 6.11 15.04 -11.09
CA GLU A 210 5.32 14.29 -10.11
C GLU A 210 5.65 12.78 -10.12
N HIS A 211 6.03 12.23 -11.28
CA HIS A 211 6.21 10.79 -11.45
C HIS A 211 7.30 10.44 -12.48
N PRO A 212 8.59 10.61 -12.15
CA PRO A 212 9.67 10.46 -13.12
C PRO A 212 9.71 9.05 -13.70
N LEU A 213 9.32 8.91 -14.97
CA LEU A 213 9.76 7.78 -15.77
C LEU A 213 11.30 7.83 -15.84
N PRO A 214 12.01 6.70 -15.71
CA PRO A 214 13.46 6.70 -15.80
C PRO A 214 13.91 7.34 -17.12
N TYR A 215 14.94 8.19 -17.06
CA TYR A 215 15.46 8.94 -18.21
C TYR A 215 15.78 8.05 -19.43
N SER A 216 16.08 6.77 -19.20
CA SER A 216 16.28 5.76 -20.24
C SER A 216 15.05 5.56 -21.16
N ILE A 217 13.84 5.82 -20.67
CA ILE A 217 12.58 5.75 -21.42
C ILE A 217 12.29 7.06 -22.14
N LEU A 218 12.68 8.19 -21.54
CA LEU A 218 12.40 9.53 -22.08
C LEU A 218 13.38 9.95 -23.18
N GLY A 219 14.48 9.20 -23.35
CA GLY A 219 15.51 9.46 -24.34
C GLY A 219 16.43 10.60 -23.89
N GLU A 220 17.75 10.39 -23.98
CA GLU A 220 18.76 11.34 -23.47
C GLU A 220 18.90 12.66 -24.25
N GLN A 221 17.97 13.01 -25.13
CA GLN A 221 18.03 14.28 -25.85
C GLN A 221 16.68 15.01 -25.82
N PRO A 222 16.62 16.27 -25.37
CA PRO A 222 15.48 17.11 -25.69
C PRO A 222 15.38 17.12 -27.21
N LEU A 223 14.22 16.69 -27.73
CA LEU A 223 13.90 16.74 -29.16
C LEU A 223 14.30 18.13 -29.66
N ARG A 224 15.44 18.22 -30.36
CA ARG A 224 15.83 19.44 -31.05
C ARG A 224 14.76 19.62 -32.12
N LEU A 225 13.84 20.55 -31.87
CA LEU A 225 12.95 21.06 -32.89
C LEU A 225 13.81 21.41 -34.10
N ILE A 226 13.69 20.60 -35.15
CA ILE A 226 14.26 20.95 -36.44
C ILE A 226 13.41 22.12 -36.91
N SER A 227 13.92 23.33 -36.67
CA SER A 227 13.43 24.55 -37.31
C SER A 227 13.55 24.33 -38.81
N SER A 228 12.42 24.11 -39.48
CA SER A 228 12.33 24.18 -40.94
C SER A 228 12.68 25.60 -41.38
N ALA A 229 13.71 25.71 -42.21
CA ALA A 229 13.93 26.87 -43.09
C ALA A 229 13.08 26.73 -44.35
#